data_AF-A0A945A2N8-F1
#
_entry.id   AF-A0A945A2N8-F1
#
_cell.length_a   1.000
_cell.length_b   1.000
_cell.length_c   1.000
_cell.angle_alpha   90.00
_cell.angle_beta   90.00
_cell.angle_gamma   90.00
#
_symmetry.space_group_name_H-M   'P 1'
#
loop_
_entity.id
_entity.type
_entity.pdbx_description
1 polymer ?
#
loop_
_entity_poly.entity_id
_entity_poly.type
_entity_poly.pdbx_seq_one_letter_code
_entity_poly.pdbx_strand_id
1 'polypeptide(L)'
;MAIYNTASDSAKTAVRSFLTKLGEQYLGRSINTGSGKGKKDWARIKETVFGNACAYCGVSDVALGMEHLIMFNRAECGLHHPGNLVPCCTPCNKRARDENKAYVDWRTHLESRDISRSDKDKRLRRIEAHIVAEDYPELSGDEQKAIEILANSLYSSIQAEVQKSLDIYSELDEALIHSR
;
A
#
# COMPACT_ATOMS: atom_id res chain seq x y z
N MET A 1 15.25 -0.02 -5.13
CA MET A 1 15.84 0.32 -3.81
C MET A 1 15.85 1.83 -3.68
N ALA A 2 15.66 2.39 -2.48
CA ALA A 2 15.79 3.83 -2.31
C ALA A 2 17.24 4.24 -2.58
N ILE A 3 17.43 5.35 -3.30
CA ILE A 3 18.76 5.89 -3.65
C ILE A 3 19.43 6.50 -2.40
N TYR A 4 18.61 6.91 -1.43
CA TYR A 4 19.02 7.41 -0.11
C TYR A 4 18.04 6.83 0.92
N ASN A 5 18.57 6.14 1.94
CA ASN A 5 17.76 5.47 2.97
C ASN A 5 17.76 6.30 4.25
N THR A 6 16.56 6.67 4.71
CA THR A 6 16.36 7.38 5.98
C THR A 6 15.70 6.50 7.04
N ALA A 7 15.73 6.92 8.30
CA ALA A 7 14.93 6.28 9.36
C ALA A 7 13.43 6.22 9.01
N SER A 8 12.92 7.25 8.29
CA SER A 8 11.55 7.26 7.78
C SER A 8 11.30 6.14 6.77
N ASP A 9 12.27 5.77 5.94
CA ASP A 9 12.10 4.71 4.94
C ASP A 9 12.08 3.32 5.58
N SER A 10 12.92 3.09 6.59
CA SER A 10 12.84 1.91 7.45
C SER A 10 11.49 1.83 8.15
N ALA A 11 11.01 2.93 8.73
CA ALA A 11 9.72 2.99 9.41
C ALA A 11 8.53 2.74 8.45
N LYS A 12 8.54 3.32 7.23
CA LYS A 12 7.53 3.01 6.19
C LYS A 12 7.56 1.53 5.83
N THR A 13 8.75 0.93 5.74
CA THR A 13 8.90 -0.48 5.39
C THR A 13 8.38 -1.39 6.52
N ALA A 14 8.62 -1.03 7.78
CA ALA A 14 8.05 -1.72 8.93
C ALA A 14 6.51 -1.65 8.95
N VAL A 15 5.93 -0.47 8.70
CA VAL A 15 4.46 -0.32 8.57
C VAL A 15 3.90 -1.20 7.45
N ARG A 16 4.55 -1.21 6.28
CA ARG A 16 4.15 -2.09 5.18
C ARG A 16 4.24 -3.56 5.57
N SER A 17 5.33 -3.97 6.22
CA SER A 17 5.47 -5.35 6.72
C SER A 17 4.34 -5.73 7.67
N PHE A 18 4.00 -4.85 8.61
CA PHE A 18 2.86 -5.02 9.53
C PHE A 18 1.53 -5.18 8.79
N LEU A 19 1.20 -4.26 7.88
CA LEU A 19 -0.04 -4.31 7.11
C LEU A 19 -0.10 -5.50 6.13
N THR A 20 1.06 -6.02 5.68
CA THR A 20 1.11 -7.31 4.97
C THR A 20 0.75 -8.45 5.90
N LYS A 21 1.37 -8.54 7.08
CA LYS A 21 1.08 -9.62 8.03
C LYS A 21 -0.37 -9.62 8.48
N LEU A 22 -0.94 -8.44 8.70
CA LEU A 22 -2.35 -8.32 9.03
C LEU A 22 -3.24 -8.74 7.85
N GLY A 23 -2.92 -8.32 6.62
CA GLY A 23 -3.60 -8.81 5.41
C GLY A 23 -3.54 -10.33 5.24
N GLU A 24 -2.39 -10.95 5.52
CA GLU A 24 -2.23 -12.41 5.50
C GLU A 24 -3.06 -13.12 6.57
N GLN A 25 -3.23 -12.50 7.75
CA GLN A 25 -4.09 -13.02 8.82
C GLN A 25 -5.55 -13.04 8.40
N TYR A 26 -6.08 -11.95 7.83
CA TYR A 26 -7.45 -11.91 7.30
C TYR A 26 -7.65 -12.89 6.13
N LEU A 27 -6.67 -12.98 5.23
CA LEU A 27 -6.72 -13.90 4.09
C LEU A 27 -6.58 -15.39 4.48
N GLY A 28 -6.08 -15.69 5.68
CA GLY A 28 -5.78 -17.04 6.14
C GLY A 28 -4.58 -17.71 5.46
N ARG A 29 -3.74 -16.95 4.75
CA ARG A 29 -2.53 -17.45 4.06
C ARG A 29 -1.59 -16.33 3.66
N SER A 30 -0.36 -16.69 3.28
CA SER A 30 0.61 -15.73 2.77
C SER A 30 0.26 -15.18 1.38
N ILE A 31 0.68 -13.94 1.14
CA ILE A 31 0.47 -13.21 -0.13
C ILE A 31 1.79 -12.62 -0.65
N ASN A 32 2.77 -13.50 -0.88
CA ASN A 32 3.97 -13.10 -1.61
C ASN A 32 3.64 -12.95 -3.10
N THR A 33 3.51 -11.73 -3.60
CA THR A 33 3.16 -11.47 -5.00
C THR A 33 4.33 -11.72 -5.97
N GLY A 34 5.54 -11.94 -5.46
CA GLY A 34 6.72 -12.33 -6.25
C GLY A 34 6.86 -13.83 -6.47
N SER A 35 6.19 -14.68 -5.70
CA SER A 35 6.34 -16.14 -5.77
C SER A 35 5.07 -16.92 -5.36
N GLY A 36 5.06 -18.23 -5.57
CA GLY A 36 4.02 -19.12 -5.04
C GLY A 36 2.59 -18.75 -5.44
N LYS A 37 1.66 -18.85 -4.48
CA LYS A 37 0.22 -18.58 -4.69
C LYS A 37 -0.06 -17.09 -4.91
N GLY A 38 0.60 -16.19 -4.17
CA GLY A 38 0.40 -14.74 -4.33
C GLY A 38 0.76 -14.23 -5.74
N LYS A 39 1.81 -14.78 -6.36
CA LYS A 39 2.12 -14.48 -7.78
C LYS A 39 1.00 -14.91 -8.73
N LYS A 40 0.40 -16.09 -8.49
CA LYS A 40 -0.73 -16.59 -9.28
C LYS A 40 -1.98 -15.73 -9.08
N ASP A 41 -2.25 -15.30 -7.85
CA ASP A 41 -3.34 -14.38 -7.56
C ASP A 41 -3.17 -13.07 -8.32
N TRP A 42 -1.98 -12.47 -8.27
CA TRP A 42 -1.70 -11.24 -8.99
C TRP A 42 -1.88 -11.40 -10.51
N ALA A 43 -1.36 -12.50 -11.08
CA ALA A 43 -1.56 -12.79 -12.50
C ALA A 43 -3.05 -12.90 -12.86
N ARG A 44 -3.83 -13.65 -12.08
CA ARG A 44 -5.29 -13.80 -12.29
C ARG A 44 -6.03 -12.46 -12.18
N ILE A 45 -5.72 -11.64 -11.17
CA ILE A 45 -6.35 -10.32 -11.00
C ILE A 45 -6.09 -9.47 -12.24
N LYS A 46 -4.82 -9.33 -12.62
CA LYS A 46 -4.41 -8.51 -13.77
C LYS A 46 -5.00 -9.04 -15.09
N GLU A 47 -4.88 -10.34 -15.36
CA GLU A 47 -5.15 -10.95 -16.67
C GLU A 47 -6.62 -11.33 -16.84
N THR A 48 -7.23 -11.94 -15.82
CA THR A 48 -8.59 -12.47 -15.90
C THR A 48 -9.63 -11.48 -15.38
N VAL A 49 -9.43 -10.89 -14.20
CA VAL A 49 -10.45 -10.01 -13.58
C VAL A 49 -10.52 -8.66 -14.30
N PHE A 50 -9.36 -8.07 -14.59
CA PHE A 50 -9.26 -6.76 -15.22
C PHE A 50 -8.89 -6.82 -16.71
N GLY A 51 -8.68 -8.02 -17.27
CA GLY A 51 -8.50 -8.20 -18.72
C GLY A 51 -7.23 -7.56 -19.28
N ASN A 52 -6.13 -7.55 -18.51
CA ASN A 52 -4.89 -6.84 -18.84
C ASN A 52 -5.10 -5.35 -19.18
N ALA A 53 -6.03 -4.70 -18.48
CA ALA A 53 -6.30 -3.28 -18.61
C ALA A 53 -6.19 -2.55 -17.27
N CYS A 54 -5.86 -1.26 -17.30
CA CYS A 54 -5.87 -0.41 -16.12
C CYS A 54 -7.26 -0.38 -15.47
N ALA A 55 -7.32 -0.59 -14.16
CA ALA A 55 -8.55 -0.56 -13.39
C ALA A 55 -9.26 0.80 -13.43
N TYR A 56 -8.49 1.89 -13.60
CA TYR A 56 -9.03 3.24 -13.64
C TYR A 56 -9.41 3.69 -15.05
N CYS A 57 -8.43 3.93 -15.93
CA CYS A 57 -8.70 4.48 -17.27
C CYS A 57 -8.99 3.42 -18.35
N GLY A 58 -8.81 2.13 -18.05
CA GLY A 58 -9.10 1.05 -19.00
C GLY A 58 -8.07 0.85 -20.12
N VAL A 59 -6.98 1.60 -20.16
CA VAL A 59 -5.91 1.41 -21.15
C VAL A 59 -5.30 0.01 -21.04
N SER A 60 -5.12 -0.66 -22.18
CA SER A 60 -4.42 -1.94 -22.35
C SER A 60 -3.07 -1.72 -23.04
N ASP A 61 -2.29 -2.79 -23.24
CA ASP A 61 -1.06 -2.77 -24.04
C ASP A 61 0.04 -1.83 -23.53
N VAL A 62 -0.03 -1.49 -22.24
CA VAL A 62 0.98 -0.72 -21.51
C VAL A 62 1.46 -1.51 -20.31
N ALA A 63 2.61 -1.13 -19.75
CA ALA A 63 3.05 -1.68 -18.47
C ALA A 63 2.03 -1.35 -17.36
N LEU A 64 1.49 -2.39 -16.73
CA LEU A 64 0.56 -2.29 -15.60
C LEU A 64 1.31 -2.62 -14.32
N GLY A 65 1.33 -1.66 -13.40
CA GLY A 65 1.80 -1.84 -12.04
C GLY A 65 0.70 -2.39 -11.12
N MET A 66 1.13 -2.84 -9.96
CA MET A 66 0.23 -3.17 -8.85
C MET A 66 -0.06 -1.91 -8.05
N GLU A 67 -1.33 -1.62 -7.83
CA GLU A 67 -1.78 -0.52 -6.99
C GLU A 67 -2.71 -1.03 -5.89
N HIS A 68 -2.65 -0.37 -4.74
CA HIS A 68 -3.53 -0.66 -3.60
C HIS A 68 -4.67 0.36 -3.57
N LEU A 69 -5.93 -0.10 -3.62
CA LEU A 69 -7.12 0.77 -3.62
C LEU A 69 -7.24 1.59 -2.33
N ILE A 70 -7.04 0.96 -1.19
CA ILE A 70 -6.79 1.61 0.09
C ILE A 70 -5.28 1.65 0.28
N MET A 71 -4.70 2.84 0.44
CA MET A 71 -3.25 3.00 0.39
C MET A 71 -2.57 2.19 1.51
N PHE A 72 -1.53 1.48 1.10
CA PHE A 72 -0.68 0.65 1.94
C PHE A 72 0.35 1.50 2.73
N ASN A 73 -0.16 2.33 3.63
CA ASN A 73 0.61 3.28 4.45
C ASN A 73 -0.04 3.49 5.83
N ARG A 74 0.61 4.25 6.73
CA ARG A 74 0.11 4.49 8.10
C ARG A 74 -1.11 5.42 8.22
N ALA A 75 -1.51 6.08 7.12
CA ALA A 75 -2.63 7.02 7.11
C ALA A 75 -3.94 6.31 6.74
N GLU A 76 -3.94 5.53 5.65
CA GLU A 76 -5.13 4.78 5.22
C GLU A 76 -5.15 3.34 5.73
N CYS A 77 -4.01 2.79 6.15
CA CYS A 77 -3.88 1.44 6.70
C CYS A 77 -4.46 0.32 5.82
N GLY A 78 -4.46 0.50 4.50
CA GLY A 78 -4.92 -0.52 3.57
C GLY A 78 -4.05 -1.77 3.64
N LEU A 79 -4.67 -2.96 3.64
CA LEU A 79 -3.96 -4.22 3.80
C LEU A 79 -3.36 -4.69 2.48
N HIS A 80 -2.22 -5.39 2.52
CA HIS A 80 -1.74 -6.11 1.35
C HIS A 80 -2.57 -7.40 1.18
N HIS A 81 -3.65 -7.30 0.44
CA HIS A 81 -4.66 -8.34 0.28
C HIS A 81 -5.14 -8.39 -1.18
N PRO A 82 -5.47 -9.55 -1.78
CA PRO A 82 -5.85 -9.63 -3.19
C PRO A 82 -6.99 -8.67 -3.56
N GLY A 83 -8.00 -8.56 -2.70
CA GLY A 83 -9.14 -7.63 -2.89
C GLY A 83 -8.78 -6.14 -2.83
N ASN A 84 -7.60 -5.79 -2.31
CA ASN A 84 -7.09 -4.42 -2.33
C ASN A 84 -6.17 -4.14 -3.53
N LEU A 85 -5.80 -5.15 -4.31
CA LEU A 85 -4.83 -5.03 -5.40
C LEU A 85 -5.52 -4.92 -6.76
N VAL A 86 -5.12 -3.93 -7.55
CA VAL A 86 -5.61 -3.74 -8.91
C VAL A 86 -4.48 -3.39 -9.89
N PRO A 87 -4.61 -3.71 -11.20
CA PRO A 87 -3.68 -3.25 -12.21
C PRO A 87 -3.88 -1.77 -12.53
N CYS A 88 -2.77 -1.03 -12.57
CA CYS A 88 -2.80 0.40 -12.78
C CYS A 88 -1.67 0.84 -13.73
N CYS A 89 -2.01 1.60 -14.76
CA CYS A 89 -1.00 2.20 -15.64
C CYS A 89 -0.25 3.32 -14.93
N THR A 90 0.98 3.62 -15.37
CA THR A 90 1.83 4.66 -14.75
C THR A 90 1.12 6.03 -14.58
N PRO A 91 0.36 6.56 -15.56
CA PRO A 91 -0.39 7.81 -15.37
C PRO A 91 -1.45 7.75 -14.27
N CYS A 92 -2.15 6.61 -14.14
CA CYS A 92 -3.18 6.44 -13.10
C CYS A 92 -2.59 6.09 -11.73
N ASN A 93 -1.39 5.52 -11.68
CA ASN A 93 -0.73 5.17 -10.42
C ASN A 93 -0.27 6.43 -9.63
N LYS A 94 -0.34 7.61 -10.26
CA LYS A 94 -0.24 8.90 -9.57
C LYS A 94 -1.63 9.27 -9.02
N ARG A 95 -1.91 8.82 -7.79
CA ARG A 95 -3.15 9.13 -7.08
C ARG A 95 -3.35 10.64 -6.98
N ALA A 96 -4.58 11.09 -7.29
CA ALA A 96 -4.95 12.50 -7.21
C ALA A 96 -4.84 13.03 -5.78
N ARG A 97 -4.68 14.34 -5.65
CA ARG A 97 -4.62 15.04 -4.37
C ARG A 97 -5.69 16.12 -4.32
N ASP A 98 -6.24 16.34 -3.13
CA ASP A 98 -7.19 17.41 -2.86
C ASP A 98 -6.49 18.77 -2.67
N GLU A 99 -7.28 19.79 -2.34
CA GLU A 99 -6.81 21.16 -2.07
C GLU A 99 -5.82 21.23 -0.89
N ASN A 100 -5.94 20.32 0.07
CA ASN A 100 -5.05 20.18 1.22
C ASN A 100 -3.79 19.37 0.90
N LYS A 101 -3.59 18.97 -0.36
CA LYS A 101 -2.53 18.08 -0.83
C LYS A 101 -2.60 16.68 -0.21
N ALA A 102 -3.70 16.30 0.43
CA ALA A 102 -3.92 14.93 0.88
C ALA A 102 -4.28 14.06 -0.32
N TYR A 103 -3.93 12.77 -0.27
CA TYR A 103 -4.36 11.83 -1.30
C TYR A 103 -5.86 11.58 -1.16
N VAL A 104 -6.57 11.58 -2.29
CA VAL A 104 -8.00 11.24 -2.32
C VAL A 104 -8.20 9.73 -2.30
N ASP A 105 -9.37 9.26 -1.88
CA ASP A 105 -9.72 7.85 -1.94
C ASP A 105 -9.80 7.35 -3.40
N TRP A 106 -9.79 6.03 -3.60
CA TRP A 106 -9.76 5.45 -4.95
C TRP A 106 -11.02 5.74 -5.79
N ARG A 107 -12.19 5.97 -5.17
CA ARG A 107 -13.43 6.32 -5.90
C ARG A 107 -13.32 7.74 -6.42
N THR A 108 -12.91 8.68 -5.57
CA THR A 108 -12.63 10.06 -6.00
C THR A 108 -11.51 10.11 -7.04
N HIS A 109 -10.50 9.25 -6.91
CA HIS A 109 -9.44 9.12 -7.91
C HIS A 109 -9.96 8.61 -9.25
N LEU A 110 -10.86 7.62 -9.27
CA LEU A 110 -11.54 7.17 -10.48
C LEU A 110 -12.37 8.29 -11.12
N GLU A 111 -13.10 9.05 -10.32
CA GLU A 111 -13.89 10.18 -10.78
C GLU A 111 -13.03 11.30 -11.39
N SER A 112 -11.79 11.47 -10.92
CA SER A 112 -10.85 12.43 -11.52
C SER A 112 -10.29 12.02 -12.89
N ARG A 113 -10.55 10.79 -13.36
CA ARG A 113 -10.01 10.31 -14.64
C ARG A 113 -10.78 10.91 -15.82
N ASP A 114 -10.03 11.27 -16.86
CA ASP A 114 -10.57 11.77 -18.12
C ASP A 114 -11.03 10.61 -19.02
N ILE A 115 -12.17 10.02 -18.65
CA ILE A 115 -12.87 8.96 -19.39
C ILE A 115 -14.38 9.22 -19.35
N SER A 116 -15.14 8.58 -20.23
CA SER A 116 -16.59 8.74 -20.27
C SER A 116 -17.25 8.30 -18.95
N ARG A 117 -18.38 8.93 -18.58
CA ARG A 117 -19.14 8.55 -17.38
C ARG A 117 -19.56 7.08 -17.39
N SER A 118 -19.98 6.58 -18.55
CA SER A 118 -20.34 5.16 -18.74
C SER A 118 -19.15 4.24 -18.43
N ASP A 119 -17.94 4.64 -18.81
CA ASP A 119 -16.75 3.86 -18.49
C ASP A 119 -16.38 3.96 -17.02
N LYS A 120 -16.50 5.13 -16.37
CA LYS A 120 -16.33 5.24 -14.91
C LYS A 120 -17.24 4.28 -14.17
N ASP A 121 -18.53 4.25 -14.53
CA ASP A 121 -19.52 3.34 -13.91
C ASP A 121 -19.14 1.86 -14.09
N LYS A 122 -18.68 1.47 -15.29
CA LYS A 122 -18.21 0.09 -15.56
C LYS A 122 -16.96 -0.26 -14.75
N ARG A 123 -16.06 0.70 -14.52
CA ARG A 123 -14.83 0.49 -13.75
C ARG A 123 -15.12 0.42 -12.26
N LEU A 124 -15.96 1.32 -11.76
CA LEU A 124 -16.46 1.32 -10.38
C LEU A 124 -17.05 -0.04 -10.02
N ARG A 125 -18.04 -0.50 -10.80
CA ARG A 125 -18.70 -1.80 -10.56
C ARG A 125 -17.74 -2.97 -10.57
N ARG A 126 -16.72 -2.93 -11.42
CA ARG A 126 -15.72 -4.01 -11.53
C ARG A 126 -14.75 -4.00 -10.36
N ILE A 127 -14.32 -2.83 -9.90
CA ILE A 127 -13.50 -2.72 -8.68
C ILE A 127 -14.31 -3.20 -7.47
N GLU A 128 -15.57 -2.79 -7.33
CA GLU A 128 -16.42 -3.22 -6.22
C GLU A 128 -16.70 -4.74 -6.26
N ALA A 129 -17.02 -5.29 -7.43
CA ALA A 129 -17.17 -6.73 -7.60
C ALA A 129 -15.88 -7.49 -7.26
N HIS A 130 -14.70 -6.94 -7.58
CA HIS A 130 -13.41 -7.53 -7.23
C HIS A 130 -13.17 -7.52 -5.72
N ILE A 131 -13.41 -6.40 -5.03
CA ILE A 131 -13.27 -6.30 -3.57
C ILE A 131 -14.12 -7.38 -2.87
N VAL A 132 -15.37 -7.54 -3.30
CA VAL A 132 -16.30 -8.54 -2.77
C VAL A 132 -15.86 -9.97 -3.13
N ALA A 133 -15.47 -10.23 -4.38
CA ALA A 133 -15.09 -11.56 -4.83
C ALA A 133 -13.81 -12.09 -4.16
N GLU A 134 -12.91 -11.19 -3.74
CA GLU A 134 -11.70 -11.56 -3.02
C GLU A 134 -11.87 -11.56 -1.50
N ASP A 135 -13.07 -11.28 -0.97
CA ASP A 135 -13.37 -11.23 0.46
C ASP A 135 -12.44 -10.27 1.23
N TYR A 136 -12.26 -9.05 0.71
CA TYR A 136 -11.49 -8.02 1.43
C TYR A 136 -12.20 -7.66 2.74
N PRO A 137 -11.49 -7.63 3.89
CA PRO A 137 -12.13 -7.48 5.19
C PRO A 137 -12.85 -6.13 5.35
N GLU A 138 -14.09 -6.20 5.82
CA GLU A 138 -14.87 -5.04 6.27
C GLU A 138 -14.49 -4.71 7.72
N LEU A 139 -13.50 -3.82 7.88
CA LEU A 139 -13.04 -3.40 9.19
C LEU A 139 -14.04 -2.42 9.83
N SER A 140 -14.40 -2.67 11.09
CA SER A 140 -15.14 -1.72 11.89
C SER A 140 -14.33 -0.44 12.14
N GLY A 141 -15.02 0.65 12.55
CA GLY A 141 -14.34 1.91 12.88
C GLY A 141 -13.31 1.75 13.99
N ASP A 142 -13.59 0.91 14.98
CA ASP A 142 -12.68 0.64 16.10
C ASP A 142 -11.47 -0.19 15.67
N GLU A 143 -11.67 -1.21 14.83
CA GLU A 143 -10.57 -2.00 14.27
C GLU A 143 -9.66 -1.15 13.38
N GLN A 144 -10.25 -0.35 12.50
CA GLN A 144 -9.50 0.58 11.64
C GLN A 144 -8.70 1.56 12.51
N LYS A 145 -9.29 2.08 13.59
CA LYS A 145 -8.60 3.00 14.49
C LYS A 145 -7.47 2.32 15.26
N ALA A 146 -7.67 1.08 15.70
CA ALA A 146 -6.64 0.30 16.38
C ALA A 146 -5.44 0.06 15.45
N ILE A 147 -5.68 -0.31 14.19
CA ILE A 147 -4.62 -0.50 13.18
C ILE A 147 -3.88 0.81 12.93
N GLU A 148 -4.60 1.93 12.82
CA GLU A 148 -3.99 3.25 12.66
C GLU A 148 -3.08 3.61 13.84
N ILE A 149 -3.53 3.40 15.08
CA ILE A 149 -2.74 3.66 16.29
C ILE A 149 -1.47 2.80 16.28
N LEU A 150 -1.61 1.50 15.99
CA LEU A 150 -0.48 0.57 15.95
C LEU A 150 0.51 0.92 14.84
N ALA A 151 0.03 1.26 13.63
CA ALA A 151 0.88 1.65 12.51
C ALA A 151 1.65 2.94 12.79
N ASN A 152 1.02 3.93 13.42
CA ASN A 152 1.69 5.18 13.80
C ASN A 152 2.68 4.96 14.94
N SER A 153 2.32 4.17 15.96
CA SER A 153 3.24 3.80 17.05
C SER A 153 4.47 3.07 16.51
N LEU A 154 4.29 2.05 15.66
CA LEU A 154 5.39 1.32 15.02
C LEU A 154 6.28 2.25 14.19
N TYR A 155 5.68 3.14 13.41
CA TYR A 155 6.42 4.12 12.62
C TYR A 155 7.33 4.99 13.51
N SER A 156 6.78 5.59 14.56
CA SER A 156 7.52 6.44 15.50
C SER A 156 8.60 5.66 16.26
N SER A 157 8.30 4.44 16.71
CA SER A 157 9.27 3.59 17.43
C SER A 157 10.47 3.24 16.56
N ILE A 158 10.26 2.87 15.28
CA ILE A 158 11.39 2.57 14.38
C ILE A 158 12.23 3.81 14.12
N GLN A 159 11.63 5.00 13.98
CA GLN A 159 12.41 6.23 13.83
C GLN A 159 13.26 6.52 15.07
N ALA A 160 12.67 6.40 16.26
CA ALA A 160 13.35 6.62 17.53
C ALA A 160 14.49 5.62 17.75
N GLU A 161 14.30 4.36 17.39
CA GLU A 161 15.34 3.33 17.56
C GLU A 161 16.57 3.58 16.68
N VAL A 162 16.38 4.10 15.46
CA VAL A 162 17.51 4.51 14.62
C VAL A 162 18.26 5.68 15.25
N GLN A 163 17.55 6.70 15.74
CA GLN A 163 18.20 7.84 16.40
C GLN A 163 18.97 7.41 17.64
N LYS A 164 18.34 6.61 18.51
CA LYS A 164 18.97 6.06 19.70
C LYS A 164 20.24 5.26 19.38
N SER A 165 20.23 4.48 18.30
CA SER A 165 21.40 3.72 17.86
C SER A 165 22.56 4.64 17.43
N LEU A 166 22.25 5.79 16.80
CA LEU A 166 23.25 6.80 16.44
C LEU A 166 23.80 7.49 17.69
N ASP A 167 22.92 7.87 18.62
CA ASP A 167 23.32 8.54 19.87
C ASP A 167 24.27 7.65 20.70
N ILE A 168 23.92 6.37 20.86
CA ILE A 168 24.78 5.38 21.54
C ILE A 168 26.13 5.24 20.83
N TYR A 169 26.15 5.20 19.49
CA TYR A 169 27.40 5.10 18.75
C TYR A 169 28.28 6.33 18.96
N SER A 170 27.70 7.54 18.96
CA SER A 170 28.41 8.79 19.22
C SER A 170 29.03 8.82 20.62
N GLU A 171 28.28 8.41 21.65
CA GLU A 171 28.79 8.33 23.03
C GLU A 171 29.97 7.35 23.15
N LEU A 172 29.87 6.19 22.47
CA LEU A 172 30.94 5.20 22.45
C LEU A 172 32.18 5.69 21.71
N ASP A 173 32.02 6.39 20.58
CA ASP A 173 33.13 6.93 19.81
C ASP A 173 33.93 7.97 20.60
N GLU A 174 33.25 8.88 21.31
CA GLU A 174 33.89 9.84 22.22
C GLU A 174 34.69 9.15 23.32
N ALA A 175 34.10 8.13 23.96
CA ALA A 175 34.78 7.35 24.99
C ALA A 175 36.03 6.62 24.47
N LEU A 176 35.96 6.08 23.24
CA LEU A 176 37.06 5.37 22.61
C LEU A 176 38.20 6.31 22.17
N ILE A 177 37.88 7.51 21.66
CA ILE A 177 38.88 8.51 21.28
C ILE A 177 39.64 9.03 22.51
N HIS A 178 38.94 9.30 23.62
CA HIS A 178 39.57 9.75 24.86
C HIS A 178 40.35 8.65 25.61
N SER A 179 40.24 7.40 25.17
CA SER A 179 41.00 6.26 25.68
C SER A 179 42.30 5.97 24.90
N ARG A 180 42.61 6.75 23.87
CA ARG A 180 43.88 6.71 23.11
C ARG A 180 44.80 7.86 23.50
#